data_AF-A0A1N6DDH4-F1
#
_entry.id   AF-A0A1N6DDH4-F1
#
_cell.length_a   1.000
_cell.length_b   1.000
_cell.length_c   1.000
_cell.angle_alpha   90.00
_cell.angle_beta   90.00
_cell.angle_gamma   90.00
#
_symmetry.space_group_name_H-M   'P 1'
#
loop_
_entity.id
_entity.type
_entity.pdbx_description
1 polymer ?
#
loop_
_entity_poly.entity_id
_entity_poly.type
_entity_poly.pdbx_seq_one_letter_code
_entity_poly.pdbx_strand_id
1 'polypeptide(L)'
;MSEEYSIWHIDGDSALKRRVRIEIVGKTFALYEQMWRSEVYYFGDLVYKGKQGQSHVFGLNDGIKKRPKWQIGFKGKLPPELSDLLPEHKPPLISNIGMILIAAICLAIVYMVGT
;
A
#
# COMPACT_ATOMS: atom_id res chain seq x y z
N MET A 1 -19.68 19.23 11.83
CA MET A 1 -18.31 19.55 11.37
C MET A 1 -17.64 18.23 11.02
N SER A 2 -17.73 17.80 9.77
CA SER A 2 -17.13 16.56 9.27
C SER A 2 -15.62 16.77 9.23
N GLU A 3 -14.86 15.98 9.99
CA GLU A 3 -13.40 16.09 9.92
C GLU A 3 -12.94 15.85 8.49
N GLU A 4 -12.24 16.85 7.92
CA GLU A 4 -11.74 16.80 6.55
C GLU A 4 -10.62 15.76 6.46
N TYR A 5 -10.96 14.54 6.07
CA TYR A 5 -9.95 13.61 5.59
C TYR A 5 -9.42 14.10 4.24
N SER A 6 -8.15 13.86 3.99
CA SER A 6 -7.51 14.20 2.72
C SER A 6 -6.84 12.97 2.14
N ILE A 7 -6.96 12.82 0.83
CA ILE A 7 -6.38 11.70 0.09
C ILE A 7 -5.34 12.25 -0.87
N TRP A 8 -4.20 11.58 -0.90
CA TRP A 8 -3.18 11.83 -1.91
C TRP A 8 -2.82 10.54 -2.63
N HIS A 9 -2.41 10.67 -3.89
CA HIS A 9 -2.07 9.56 -4.76
C HIS A 9 -0.75 9.81 -5.49
N ILE A 10 -0.03 8.74 -5.79
CA ILE A 10 1.15 8.68 -6.64
C ILE A 10 0.83 7.66 -7.74
N ASP A 11 0.84 8.11 -9.00
CA ASP A 11 0.50 7.30 -10.17
C ASP A 11 1.49 6.16 -10.43
N GLY A 12 2.75 6.38 -10.06
CA GLY A 12 3.85 5.45 -10.22
C GLY A 12 4.77 5.78 -11.39
N ASP A 13 4.33 6.64 -12.32
CA ASP A 13 5.17 7.21 -13.38
C ASP A 13 5.95 8.41 -12.84
N SER A 14 5.31 9.22 -12.00
CA SER A 14 5.90 10.37 -11.32
C SER A 14 5.89 10.17 -9.80
N ALA A 15 6.92 10.62 -9.09
CA ALA A 15 6.95 10.62 -7.61
C ALA A 15 6.10 11.76 -6.99
N LEU A 16 5.23 12.39 -7.78
CA LEU A 16 4.46 13.55 -7.38
C LEU A 16 3.23 13.12 -6.57
N LYS A 17 3.10 13.64 -5.35
CA LYS A 17 1.90 13.45 -4.52
C LYS A 17 0.79 14.39 -4.99
N ARG A 18 -0.22 13.83 -5.64
CA ARG A 18 -1.39 14.56 -6.13
C ARG A 18 -2.54 14.47 -5.16
N ARG A 19 -3.25 15.57 -4.92
CA ARG A 19 -4.43 15.57 -4.05
C ARG A 19 -5.62 15.06 -4.86
N VAL A 20 -6.22 13.96 -4.42
CA VAL A 20 -7.32 13.30 -5.11
C VAL A 20 -8.54 13.20 -4.23
N ARG A 21 -9.70 13.08 -4.85
CA ARG A 21 -10.94 12.64 -4.21
C ARG A 21 -11.19 11.19 -4.60
N ILE A 22 -11.81 10.44 -3.71
CA ILE A 22 -12.21 9.05 -3.97
C ILE A 22 -13.72 9.03 -4.25
N GLU A 23 -14.10 8.35 -5.33
CA GLU A 23 -15.49 8.00 -5.59
C GLU A 23 -15.63 6.49 -5.36
N ILE A 24 -16.53 6.11 -4.46
CA ILE A 24 -16.75 4.72 -4.07
C ILE A 24 -17.94 4.19 -4.85
N VAL A 25 -17.77 3.06 -5.53
CA VAL A 25 -18.84 2.35 -6.24
C VAL A 25 -18.80 0.89 -5.80
N GLY A 26 -19.66 0.55 -4.83
CA GLY A 26 -19.68 -0.78 -4.21
C GLY A 26 -18.35 -1.10 -3.51
N LYS A 27 -17.63 -2.11 -4.03
CA LYS A 27 -16.31 -2.56 -3.51
C LYS A 27 -15.14 -2.00 -4.32
N THR A 28 -15.42 -1.10 -5.25
CA THR A 28 -14.42 -0.46 -6.10
C THR A 28 -14.34 1.03 -5.80
N PHE A 29 -13.26 1.65 -6.22
CA PHE A 29 -13.09 3.09 -6.15
C PHE A 29 -12.40 3.64 -7.39
N ALA A 30 -12.73 4.87 -7.73
CA ALA A 30 -12.01 5.67 -8.71
C ALA A 30 -11.42 6.91 -8.04
N LEU A 31 -10.28 7.37 -8.53
CA LEU A 31 -9.64 8.59 -8.10
C LEU A 31 -10.01 9.73 -9.03
N TYR A 32 -10.28 10.88 -8.44
CA TYR A 32 -10.63 12.11 -9.16
C TYR A 32 -9.67 13.23 -8.80
N GLU A 33 -9.07 13.82 -9.83
CA GLU A 33 -8.23 14.99 -9.73
C GLU A 33 -8.73 16.03 -10.74
N GLN A 34 -9.39 17.10 -10.26
CA GLN A 34 -9.92 18.15 -11.13
C GLN A 34 -10.82 17.59 -12.26
N MET A 35 -10.31 17.53 -13.49
CA MET A 35 -10.98 16.99 -14.69
C MET A 35 -10.50 15.59 -15.09
N TRP A 36 -9.53 15.03 -14.37
CA TRP A 36 -9.01 13.69 -14.60
C TRP A 36 -9.68 12.67 -13.67
N ARG A 37 -10.06 11.54 -14.24
CA ARG A 37 -10.57 10.37 -13.53
C ARG A 37 -9.63 9.20 -13.81
N SER A 38 -9.22 8.49 -12.76
CA SER A 38 -8.46 7.26 -12.91
C SER A 38 -9.30 6.11 -13.44
N GLU A 39 -8.64 5.02 -13.80
CA GLU A 39 -9.27 3.70 -13.86
C GLU A 39 -9.90 3.31 -12.51
N VAL A 40 -10.76 2.29 -12.56
CA VAL A 40 -11.42 1.74 -11.37
C VAL A 40 -10.48 0.73 -10.70
N TYR A 41 -10.30 0.87 -9.39
CA TYR A 41 -9.50 0.00 -8.56
C TYR A 41 -10.38 -0.77 -7.58
N TYR A 42 -9.96 -1.97 -7.18
CA TYR A 42 -10.64 -2.74 -6.15
C TYR A 42 -10.02 -2.49 -4.78
N PHE A 43 -10.84 -2.29 -3.74
CA PHE A 43 -10.31 -2.09 -2.39
C PHE A 43 -9.53 -3.31 -1.88
N GLY A 44 -9.92 -4.52 -2.29
CA GLY A 44 -9.21 -5.75 -1.94
C GLY A 44 -7.82 -5.90 -2.56
N ASP A 45 -7.49 -5.10 -3.58
CA ASP A 45 -6.16 -5.11 -4.21
C ASP A 45 -5.21 -4.12 -3.50
N LEU A 46 -5.71 -3.33 -2.55
CA LEU A 46 -4.88 -2.45 -1.76
C LEU A 46 -4.03 -3.26 -0.79
N VAL A 47 -2.76 -2.90 -0.69
CA VAL A 47 -1.81 -3.52 0.23
C VAL A 47 -1.31 -2.44 1.18
N TYR A 48 -1.62 -2.58 2.46
CA TYR A 48 -1.14 -1.63 3.47
C TYR A 48 0.39 -1.62 3.51
N LYS A 49 0.99 -0.43 3.34
CA LYS A 49 2.44 -0.20 3.34
C LYS A 49 2.94 0.42 4.65
N GLY A 50 2.04 0.82 5.53
CA GLY A 50 2.35 1.44 6.81
C GLY A 50 1.87 2.88 6.92
N LYS A 51 2.28 3.55 7.99
CA LYS A 51 1.95 4.95 8.26
C LYS A 51 3.12 5.84 7.86
N GLN A 52 2.87 6.85 7.02
CA GLN A 52 3.86 7.87 6.66
C GLN A 52 3.38 9.24 7.18
N GLY A 53 4.06 9.76 8.20
CA GLY A 53 3.62 10.97 8.91
C GLY A 53 2.24 10.76 9.55
N GLN A 54 1.24 11.53 9.09
CA GLN A 54 -0.16 11.41 9.54
C GLN A 54 -1.06 10.67 8.53
N SER A 55 -0.47 10.03 7.51
CA SER A 55 -1.24 9.31 6.48
C SER A 55 -1.03 7.79 6.58
N HIS A 56 -2.11 7.02 6.47
CA HIS A 56 -2.07 5.59 6.21
C HIS A 56 -1.84 5.35 4.73
N VAL A 57 -0.76 4.65 4.38
CA VAL A 57 -0.32 4.45 3.00
C VAL A 57 -0.62 3.03 2.54
N PHE A 58 -1.18 2.93 1.34
CA PHE A 58 -1.49 1.68 0.66
C PHE A 58 -0.84 1.68 -0.72
N GLY A 59 -0.31 0.55 -1.13
CA GLY A 59 0.07 0.28 -2.52
C GLY A 59 -1.02 -0.49 -3.23
N LEU A 60 -0.84 -0.76 -4.53
CA LEU A 60 -1.75 -1.55 -5.33
C LEU A 60 -1.09 -2.85 -5.77
N ASN A 61 -1.81 -3.96 -5.61
CA ASN A 61 -1.43 -5.28 -6.09
C ASN A 61 -2.63 -5.96 -6.76
N ASP A 62 -2.92 -5.52 -7.99
CA ASP A 62 -4.05 -6.00 -8.81
C ASP A 62 -3.78 -7.36 -9.51
N GLY A 63 -2.54 -7.85 -9.49
CA GLY A 63 -2.14 -9.07 -10.21
C GLY A 63 -2.12 -8.92 -11.74
N ILE A 64 -2.51 -7.76 -12.28
CA ILE A 64 -2.54 -7.45 -13.72
C ILE A 64 -1.20 -6.85 -14.13
N LYS A 65 -0.74 -5.82 -13.42
CA LYS A 65 0.50 -5.11 -13.72
C LYS A 65 1.23 -4.76 -12.43
N LYS A 66 2.54 -5.03 -12.39
CA LYS A 66 3.36 -4.57 -11.26
C LYS A 66 3.43 -3.04 -11.28
N ARG A 67 2.81 -2.42 -10.28
CA ARG A 67 2.84 -0.96 -10.05
C ARG A 67 3.54 -0.63 -8.72
N PRO A 68 4.84 -0.95 -8.56
CA PRO A 68 5.54 -0.86 -7.27
C PRO A 68 5.63 0.57 -6.72
N LYS A 69 5.50 1.58 -7.59
CA LYS A 69 5.55 3.00 -7.25
C LYS A 69 4.17 3.61 -7.00
N TRP A 70 3.08 2.91 -7.35
CA TRP A 70 1.73 3.39 -7.13
C TRP A 70 1.43 3.38 -5.64
N GLN A 71 0.95 4.50 -5.12
CA GLN A 71 0.61 4.63 -3.70
C GLN A 71 -0.59 5.55 -3.51
N ILE A 72 -1.40 5.25 -2.51
CA ILE A 72 -2.46 6.11 -2.02
C ILE A 72 -2.30 6.30 -0.53
N GLY A 73 -2.46 7.53 -0.07
CA GLY A 73 -2.37 7.90 1.34
C GLY A 73 -3.63 8.56 1.82
N PHE A 74 -4.15 8.05 2.93
CA PHE A 74 -5.33 8.56 3.61
C PHE A 74 -4.91 9.28 4.89
N LYS A 75 -5.20 10.57 5.00
CA LYS A 75 -4.85 11.41 6.14
C LYS A 75 -6.11 11.90 6.86
N GLY A 76 -6.09 11.87 8.18
CA GLY A 76 -7.19 12.32 9.03
C GLY A 76 -8.14 11.18 9.42
N LYS A 77 -9.29 11.54 9.99
CA LYS A 77 -10.30 10.59 10.43
C LYS A 77 -11.13 10.14 9.23
N LEU A 78 -10.92 8.91 8.78
CA LEU A 78 -11.68 8.34 7.68
C LEU A 78 -13.12 8.07 8.12
N PRO A 79 -14.12 8.30 7.24
CA PRO A 79 -15.49 7.92 7.54
C PRO A 79 -15.56 6.39 7.73
N PRO A 80 -16.43 5.89 8.64
CA PRO A 80 -16.53 4.45 8.94
C PRO A 80 -16.74 3.60 7.67
N GLU A 81 -17.57 4.08 6.75
CA GLU A 81 -17.86 3.43 5.47
C GLU A 81 -16.60 3.16 4.62
N LEU A 82 -15.62 4.06 4.66
CA LEU A 82 -14.34 3.88 3.95
C LEU A 82 -13.37 3.03 4.77
N SER A 83 -13.38 3.21 6.09
CA SER A 83 -12.53 2.44 7.00
C SER A 83 -12.82 0.94 6.94
N ASP A 84 -14.10 0.56 6.80
CA ASP A 84 -14.53 -0.84 6.72
C ASP A 84 -14.20 -1.49 5.36
N LEU A 85 -14.04 -0.69 4.30
CA LEU A 85 -13.64 -1.15 2.98
C LEU A 85 -12.13 -1.27 2.82
N LEU A 86 -11.36 -0.50 3.58
CA LEU A 86 -9.91 -0.54 3.51
C LEU A 86 -9.39 -1.85 4.11
N PRO A 87 -8.39 -2.48 3.47
CA PRO A 87 -7.82 -3.70 4.01
C PRO A 87 -7.20 -3.42 5.37
N GLU A 88 -7.52 -4.29 6.33
CA GLU A 88 -7.02 -4.21 7.69
C GLU A 88 -5.49 -4.15 7.70
N HIS A 89 -4.95 -3.53 8.76
CA HIS A 89 -3.53 -3.47 9.06
C HIS A 89 -2.95 -4.87 9.29
N LYS A 90 -2.75 -5.64 8.22
CA LYS A 90 -1.98 -6.87 8.30
C LYS A 90 -0.51 -6.46 8.37
N PRO A 91 0.18 -6.62 9.50
CA PRO A 91 1.61 -6.38 9.54
C PRO A 91 2.24 -7.25 8.45
N PRO A 92 3.25 -6.74 7.71
CA PRO A 92 3.98 -7.60 6.81
C PRO A 92 4.52 -8.75 7.64
N LEU A 93 4.06 -9.96 7.34
CA LEU A 93 4.74 -11.17 7.75
C LEU A 93 6.09 -11.10 7.06
N ILE A 94 7.06 -10.45 7.72
CA ILE A 94 8.47 -10.63 7.42
C ILE A 94 8.68 -12.11 7.65
N SER A 95 8.59 -12.86 6.57
CA SER A 95 8.85 -14.28 6.60
C SER A 95 10.35 -14.41 6.78
N ASN A 96 10.77 -14.83 7.97
CA ASN A 96 12.18 -15.06 8.36
C ASN A 96 12.94 -16.03 7.45
N ILE A 97 12.32 -16.52 6.37
CA ILE A 97 12.89 -17.38 5.33
C ILE A 97 14.21 -16.80 4.79
N GLY A 98 14.30 -15.48 4.56
CA GLY A 98 15.53 -14.85 4.10
C GLY A 98 16.67 -14.94 5.12
N MET A 99 16.36 -14.88 6.41
CA MET A 99 17.34 -14.96 7.50
C MET A 99 17.82 -16.40 7.72
N ILE A 100 16.92 -17.39 7.56
CA ILE A 100 17.24 -18.82 7.65
C ILE A 100 18.22 -19.22 6.53
N LEU A 101 18.03 -18.69 5.31
CA LEU A 101 18.91 -19.00 4.18
C LEU A 101 20.34 -18.47 4.41
N ILE A 102 20.47 -17.27 4.98
CA ILE A 102 21.76 -16.67 5.34
C ILE A 102 22.44 -17.47 6.47
N ALA A 103 21.69 -17.86 7.49
CA ALA A 103 22.23 -18.67 8.59
C ALA A 103 22.75 -20.03 8.12
N ALA A 104 22.06 -20.70 7.20
CA ALA A 104 22.49 -21.98 6.63
C ALA A 104 23.80 -21.84 5.83
N ILE A 105 23.95 -20.76 5.04
CA ILE A 105 25.19 -20.49 4.29
C ILE A 105 26.36 -20.23 5.26
N CYS A 106 26.15 -19.41 6.28
CA CYS A 106 27.19 -19.16 7.30
C CYS A 106 27.64 -20.45 8.00
N LEU A 107 26.70 -21.32 8.37
CA LEU A 107 27.03 -22.61 9.01
C LEU A 107 27.84 -23.52 8.07
N ALA A 108 27.49 -23.57 6.79
CA ALA A 108 28.21 -24.37 5.79
C ALA A 108 29.65 -23.88 5.58
N ILE A 109 29.88 -22.56 5.56
CA ILE A 109 31.22 -21.98 5.44
C ILE A 109 32.08 -22.32 6.66
N VAL A 110 31.53 -22.17 7.87
CA VAL A 110 32.25 -22.54 9.11
C VAL A 110 32.61 -24.02 9.13
N TYR A 111 31.73 -24.89 8.65
CA TYR A 111 32.00 -26.33 8.57
C TYR A 111 33.10 -26.68 7.57
N MET A 112 33.10 -26.05 6.39
CA MET A 112 34.13 -26.24 5.36
C MET A 112 35.51 -25.67 5.73
N VAL A 113 35.55 -24.62 6.56
CA VAL A 113 36.81 -24.01 7.03
C VAL A 113 37.33 -24.67 8.32
N GLY A 114 36.44 -25.26 9.11
CA GLY A 114 36.78 -25.96 10.36
C GLY A 114 37.13 -27.44 10.20
N THR A 115 37.13 -27.97 8.97
CA THR A 115 37.59 -29.33 8.61
C THR A 115 38.91 -29.27 7.87
#